data_AF-A0A554L824-F1
#
_entry.id   AF-A0A554L824-F1
#
_cell.length_a   1.000
_cell.length_b   1.000
_cell.length_c   1.000
_cell.angle_alpha   90.00
_cell.angle_beta   90.00
_cell.angle_gamma   90.00
#
_symmetry.space_group_name_H-M   'P 1'
#
loop_
_entity.id
_entity.type
_entity.pdbx_description
1 polymer ?
#
loop_
_entity_poly.entity_id
_entity_poly.type
_entity_poly.pdbx_seq_one_letter_code
_entity_poly.pdbx_strand_id
1 'polypeptide(L)'
;MLVGRDIKSQSNFDPNGTQAIPDLFDEYDRAWTAYNTNGDESLSQAFVYAQIDEVPDKRADMFLPRFRDVANYLQLPNVDLRKQFELIKGSPYTENELEVLAERERYAKIWLEKYAPEDFQTQMSEEMPEQVRGLTEKQKEYLSCAIVLLEKENDAEKLQIALYELSKEVTLPASAAFGAIYLSLIGKTHGPKAAWFLLQYPKEQVLKRLKEASSLK
;
A
#
# COMPACT_ATOMS: atom_id res chain seq x y z
N MET A 1 15.74 15.87 0.75
CA MET A 1 16.97 16.29 0.04
C MET A 1 17.93 16.98 1.01
N LEU A 2 19.14 16.44 1.21
CA LEU A 2 20.13 16.98 2.16
C LEU A 2 20.66 18.37 1.76
N VAL A 3 20.78 18.62 0.46
CA VAL A 3 21.34 19.86 -0.12
C VAL A 3 20.47 21.10 0.16
N GLY A 4 19.17 20.92 0.40
CA GLY A 4 18.25 22.02 0.69
C GLY A 4 18.14 22.40 2.17
N ARG A 5 18.95 21.79 3.06
CA ARG A 5 18.87 22.01 4.51
C ARG A 5 20.01 22.88 5.01
N ASP A 6 19.74 23.66 6.06
CA ASP A 6 20.77 24.50 6.70
C ASP A 6 21.86 23.59 7.31
N ILE A 7 23.12 23.91 7.05
CA ILE A 7 24.29 23.17 7.56
C ILE A 7 24.36 23.12 9.10
N LYS A 8 23.67 24.04 9.80
CA LYS A 8 23.56 24.09 11.27
C LYS A 8 22.34 23.33 11.79
N SER A 9 21.47 22.84 10.91
CA SER A 9 20.29 22.08 11.28
C SER A 9 20.58 20.59 11.35
N GLN A 10 20.02 19.90 12.35
CA GLN A 10 20.06 18.45 12.39
C GLN A 10 19.03 17.88 11.41
N SER A 11 19.47 16.93 10.59
CA SER A 11 18.57 16.10 9.78
C SER A 11 18.42 14.74 10.43
N ASN A 12 17.19 14.41 10.83
CA ASN A 12 16.85 13.04 11.22
C ASN A 12 16.31 12.30 9.99
N PHE A 13 16.89 11.13 9.71
CA PHE A 13 16.40 10.21 8.71
C PHE A 13 16.21 8.86 9.37
N ASP A 14 14.94 8.48 9.57
CA ASP A 14 14.57 7.16 10.04
C ASP A 14 13.72 6.49 8.96
N PRO A 15 14.27 5.52 8.21
CA PRO A 15 13.52 4.84 7.17
C PRO A 15 12.53 3.80 7.73
N ASN A 16 12.67 3.35 8.99
CA ASN A 16 11.96 2.18 9.47
C ASN A 16 10.57 2.52 10.02
N GLY A 17 9.53 1.99 9.38
CA GLY A 17 8.15 2.19 9.82
C GLY A 17 7.65 3.62 9.64
N THR A 18 8.30 4.43 8.79
CA THR A 18 7.95 5.85 8.57
C THR A 18 7.65 6.16 7.10
N GLN A 19 7.18 7.39 6.85
CA GLN A 19 7.02 7.95 5.50
C GLN A 19 8.29 8.63 4.97
N ALA A 20 9.44 8.51 5.64
CA ALA A 20 10.66 9.24 5.27
C ALA A 20 11.10 8.98 3.82
N ILE A 21 10.96 7.75 3.31
CA ILE A 21 11.31 7.43 1.92
C ILE A 21 10.31 8.05 0.92
N PRO A 22 8.98 7.82 1.03
CA PRO A 22 8.00 8.53 0.21
C PRO A 22 8.18 10.06 0.22
N ASP A 23 8.42 10.64 1.39
CA ASP A 23 8.56 12.09 1.54
C ASP A 23 9.83 12.60 0.83
N LEU A 24 10.92 11.81 0.81
CA LEU A 24 12.13 12.16 0.05
C LEU A 24 11.90 12.15 -1.47
N PHE A 25 11.12 11.21 -1.99
CA PHE A 25 10.71 11.22 -3.41
C PHE A 25 9.88 12.46 -3.74
N ASP A 26 8.90 12.79 -2.89
CA ASP A 26 8.06 13.98 -3.07
C ASP A 26 8.89 15.28 -2.99
N GLU A 27 9.86 15.36 -2.08
CA GLU A 27 10.80 16.49 -2.00
C GLU A 27 11.66 16.62 -3.26
N TYR A 28 12.17 15.50 -3.78
CA TYR A 28 12.97 15.48 -5.00
C TYR A 28 12.14 15.91 -6.22
N ASP A 29 10.93 15.38 -6.36
CA ASP A 29 10.01 15.71 -7.46
C ASP A 29 9.62 17.18 -7.44
N ARG A 30 9.38 17.75 -6.25
CA ARG A 30 9.11 19.20 -6.12
C ARG A 30 10.30 20.05 -6.59
N ALA A 31 11.52 19.64 -6.24
CA ALA A 31 12.73 20.35 -6.66
C ALA A 31 12.96 20.22 -8.18
N TRP A 32 12.74 19.03 -8.75
CA TRP A 32 12.73 18.82 -10.19
C TRP A 32 11.70 19.70 -10.88
N THR A 33 10.44 19.71 -10.43
CA THR A 33 9.38 20.53 -11.02
C THR A 33 9.76 22.01 -10.99
N ALA A 34 10.32 22.51 -9.89
CA ALA A 34 10.81 23.89 -9.80
C ALA A 34 11.92 24.18 -10.83
N TYR A 35 12.92 23.31 -10.95
CA TYR A 35 13.97 23.42 -11.96
C TYR A 35 13.41 23.42 -13.39
N ASN A 36 12.52 22.48 -13.65
CA ASN A 36 11.95 22.18 -14.96
C ASN A 36 11.03 23.30 -15.47
N THR A 37 10.27 23.93 -14.58
CA THR A 37 9.29 24.99 -14.91
C THR A 37 9.83 26.40 -14.70
N ASN A 38 11.09 26.57 -14.27
CA ASN A 38 11.62 27.85 -13.78
C ASN A 38 10.77 28.44 -12.63
N GLY A 39 10.33 27.58 -11.72
CA GLY A 39 9.55 27.95 -10.54
C GLY A 39 10.42 28.50 -9.41
N ASP A 40 10.22 27.98 -8.19
CA ASP A 40 10.97 28.40 -7.00
C ASP A 40 12.49 28.28 -7.20
N GLU A 41 13.20 29.40 -7.09
CA GLU A 41 14.64 29.49 -7.37
C GLU A 41 15.46 28.66 -6.37
N SER A 42 15.07 28.66 -5.09
CA SER A 42 15.79 27.93 -4.05
C SER A 42 15.68 26.42 -4.26
N LEU A 43 14.49 25.92 -4.60
CA LEU A 43 14.27 24.51 -4.93
C LEU A 43 14.96 24.11 -6.23
N SER A 44 14.93 24.99 -7.23
CA SER A 44 15.64 24.79 -8.50
C SER A 44 17.15 24.66 -8.31
N GLN A 45 17.77 25.55 -7.52
CA GLN A 45 19.18 25.45 -7.17
C GLN A 45 19.50 24.20 -6.36
N ALA A 46 18.66 23.86 -5.37
CA ALA A 46 18.85 22.64 -4.58
C ALA A 46 18.83 21.38 -5.46
N PHE A 47 17.94 21.32 -6.47
CA PHE A 47 17.91 20.25 -7.45
C PHE A 47 19.22 20.16 -8.23
N VAL A 48 19.70 21.29 -8.77
CA VAL A 48 20.95 21.37 -9.55
C VAL A 48 22.14 20.91 -8.73
N TYR A 49 22.27 21.40 -7.50
CA TYR A 49 23.36 21.04 -6.59
C TYR A 49 23.29 19.60 -6.07
N ALA A 50 22.13 18.94 -6.17
CA ALA A 50 21.99 17.53 -5.81
C ALA A 50 22.44 16.58 -6.93
N GLN A 51 22.68 17.07 -8.15
CA GLN A 51 23.16 16.24 -9.26
C GLN A 51 24.67 16.02 -9.13
N ILE A 52 25.08 14.75 -9.07
CA ILE A 52 26.50 14.36 -8.96
C ILE A 52 27.19 14.39 -10.33
N ASP A 53 26.44 14.01 -11.36
CA ASP A 53 26.90 13.99 -12.76
C ASP A 53 26.35 15.21 -13.52
N GLU A 54 25.66 15.00 -14.63
CA GLU A 54 25.07 16.06 -15.43
C GLU A 54 23.68 16.45 -14.92
N VAL A 55 23.36 17.74 -15.01
CA VAL A 55 22.02 18.23 -14.73
C VAL A 55 21.10 17.82 -15.89
N PRO A 56 20.02 17.06 -15.63
CA PRO A 56 19.15 16.60 -16.71
C PRO A 56 18.48 17.75 -17.46
N ASP A 57 18.29 17.58 -18.78
CA ASP A 57 17.57 18.54 -19.62
C ASP A 57 16.12 18.73 -19.15
N LYS A 58 15.61 19.96 -19.28
CA LYS A 58 14.23 20.30 -18.95
C LYS A 58 13.24 19.61 -19.88
N ARG A 59 12.19 19.05 -19.29
CA ARG A 59 11.09 18.31 -19.93
C ARG A 59 9.76 18.70 -19.27
N ALA A 60 9.22 19.86 -19.62
CA ALA A 60 8.08 20.46 -18.92
C ALA A 60 6.83 19.55 -18.83
N ASP A 61 6.63 18.68 -19.81
CA ASP A 61 5.45 17.81 -19.90
C ASP A 61 5.65 16.40 -19.29
N MET A 62 6.77 16.17 -18.60
CA MET A 62 7.08 14.86 -18.02
C MET A 62 6.19 14.56 -16.81
N PHE A 63 5.39 13.49 -16.91
CA PHE A 63 4.57 13.01 -15.82
C PHE A 63 5.42 12.25 -14.79
N LEU A 64 5.22 12.58 -13.50
CA LEU A 64 5.89 11.95 -12.38
C LEU A 64 4.88 11.19 -11.51
N PRO A 65 4.80 9.85 -11.63
CA PRO A 65 3.94 9.01 -10.77
C PRO A 65 4.34 9.11 -9.29
N ARG A 66 3.52 9.69 -8.42
CA ARG A 66 3.91 9.83 -7.00
C ARG A 66 4.31 8.49 -6.40
N PHE A 67 5.43 8.47 -5.66
CA PHE A 67 5.99 7.23 -5.10
C PHE A 67 4.98 6.48 -4.23
N ARG A 68 4.23 7.22 -3.40
CA ARG A 68 3.19 6.63 -2.54
C ARG A 68 2.07 5.97 -3.35
N ASP A 69 1.67 6.55 -4.47
CA ASP A 69 0.64 5.98 -5.33
C ASP A 69 1.16 4.71 -6.00
N VAL A 70 2.41 4.69 -6.48
CA VAL A 70 3.07 3.49 -7.00
C VAL A 70 3.08 2.38 -5.94
N ALA A 71 3.49 2.69 -4.71
CA ALA A 71 3.50 1.74 -3.60
C ALA A 71 2.09 1.21 -3.24
N ASN A 72 1.06 2.05 -3.35
CA ASN A 72 -0.32 1.62 -3.10
C ASN A 72 -0.85 0.71 -4.21
N TYR A 73 -0.65 1.07 -5.48
CA TYR A 73 -1.10 0.28 -6.61
C TYR A 73 -0.36 -1.05 -6.72
N LEU A 74 0.92 -1.10 -6.36
CA LEU A 74 1.69 -2.35 -6.27
C LEU A 74 1.07 -3.38 -5.33
N GLN A 75 0.36 -2.93 -4.31
CA GLN A 75 -0.26 -3.82 -3.35
C GLN A 75 -1.54 -4.48 -3.87
N LEU A 76 -2.13 -3.97 -4.95
CA LEU A 76 -3.39 -4.43 -5.52
C LEU A 76 -3.14 -5.54 -6.55
N PRO A 77 -3.63 -6.78 -6.32
CA PRO A 77 -3.25 -7.95 -7.13
C PRO A 77 -3.77 -7.92 -8.58
N ASN A 78 -4.72 -7.03 -8.91
CA ASN A 78 -5.33 -6.93 -10.22
C ASN A 78 -5.04 -5.59 -10.93
N VAL A 79 -4.05 -4.83 -10.44
CA VAL A 79 -3.68 -3.53 -11.03
C VAL A 79 -2.43 -3.69 -11.88
N ASP A 80 -2.58 -3.43 -13.17
CA ASP A 80 -1.47 -3.15 -14.07
C ASP A 80 -1.05 -1.69 -13.85
N LEU A 81 0.06 -1.50 -13.12
CA LEU A 81 0.61 -0.19 -12.78
C LEU A 81 0.71 0.75 -13.99
N ARG A 82 1.24 0.23 -15.11
CA ARG A 82 1.46 1.04 -16.30
C ARG A 82 0.12 1.55 -16.83
N LYS A 83 -0.84 0.65 -17.02
CA LYS A 83 -2.18 1.04 -17.52
C LYS A 83 -2.88 2.01 -16.57
N GLN A 84 -2.73 1.79 -15.26
CA GLN A 84 -3.35 2.65 -14.26
C GLN A 84 -2.82 4.08 -14.34
N PHE A 85 -1.51 4.26 -14.47
CA PHE A 85 -0.95 5.61 -14.58
C PHE A 85 -1.10 6.22 -15.98
N GLU A 86 -1.13 5.43 -17.06
CA GLU A 86 -1.53 5.94 -18.39
C GLU A 86 -2.96 6.49 -18.37
N LEU A 87 -3.87 5.83 -17.64
CA LEU A 87 -5.24 6.30 -17.42
C LEU A 87 -5.26 7.61 -16.60
N ILE A 88 -4.49 7.69 -15.52
CA ILE A 88 -4.38 8.90 -14.68
C ILE A 88 -3.80 10.07 -15.49
N LYS A 89 -2.77 9.81 -16.30
CA LYS A 89 -2.12 10.79 -17.16
C LYS A 89 -3.03 11.21 -18.32
N GLY A 90 -3.90 10.32 -18.79
CA GLY A 90 -4.74 10.51 -19.98
C GLY A 90 -4.00 10.37 -21.32
N SER A 91 -2.77 9.86 -21.29
CA SER A 91 -1.95 9.61 -22.50
C SER A 91 -0.95 8.48 -22.24
N PRO A 92 -0.43 7.83 -23.30
CA PRO A 92 0.63 6.84 -23.17
C PRO A 92 1.89 7.43 -22.53
N TYR A 93 2.67 6.56 -21.89
CA TYR A 93 3.99 6.95 -21.41
C TYR A 93 5.00 7.15 -22.54
N THR A 94 5.88 8.12 -22.34
CA THR A 94 7.16 8.25 -23.04
C THR A 94 8.19 7.31 -22.45
N GLU A 95 9.27 7.04 -23.18
CA GLU A 95 10.35 6.14 -22.73
C GLU A 95 10.96 6.57 -21.39
N ASN A 96 11.23 7.86 -21.22
CA ASN A 96 11.78 8.40 -19.97
C ASN A 96 10.82 8.25 -18.78
N GLU A 97 9.52 8.40 -19.00
CA GLU A 97 8.53 8.21 -17.93
C GLU A 97 8.38 6.73 -17.55
N LEU A 98 8.59 5.81 -18.50
CA LEU A 98 8.68 4.38 -18.19
C LEU A 98 9.90 4.06 -17.33
N GLU A 99 11.04 4.71 -17.57
CA GLU A 99 12.23 4.57 -16.72
C GLU A 99 11.97 5.06 -15.30
N VAL A 100 11.33 6.23 -15.15
CA VAL A 100 10.93 6.77 -13.84
C VAL A 100 9.95 5.83 -13.13
N LEU A 101 8.95 5.29 -13.84
CA LEU A 101 8.01 4.33 -13.26
C LEU A 101 8.72 3.04 -12.82
N ALA A 102 9.61 2.49 -13.65
CA ALA A 102 10.36 1.28 -13.34
C ALA A 102 11.29 1.46 -12.12
N GLU A 103 11.95 2.62 -12.01
CA GLU A 103 12.75 2.96 -10.84
C GLU A 103 11.88 3.00 -9.57
N ARG A 104 10.76 3.72 -9.63
CA ARG A 104 9.83 3.84 -8.51
C ARG A 104 9.24 2.51 -8.11
N GLU A 105 8.90 1.65 -9.08
CA GLU A 105 8.41 0.30 -8.82
C GLU A 105 9.44 -0.53 -8.03
N ARG A 106 10.71 -0.51 -8.47
CA ARG A 106 11.80 -1.21 -7.78
C ARG A 106 11.94 -0.76 -6.33
N TYR A 107 11.98 0.54 -6.09
CA TYR A 107 12.18 1.08 -4.74
C TYR A 107 10.93 0.97 -3.87
N ALA A 108 9.73 1.06 -4.45
CA ALA A 108 8.48 0.85 -3.73
C ALA A 108 8.36 -0.58 -3.22
N LYS A 109 8.77 -1.60 -4.01
CA LYS A 109 8.83 -3.00 -3.53
C LYS A 109 9.73 -3.15 -2.31
N ILE A 110 10.94 -2.59 -2.36
CA ILE A 110 11.90 -2.62 -1.24
C ILE A 110 11.34 -1.90 -0.01
N TRP A 111 10.72 -0.74 -0.23
CA TRP A 111 10.12 0.03 0.85
C TRP A 111 8.99 -0.75 1.52
N LEU A 112 8.03 -1.29 0.75
CA LEU A 112 6.92 -2.09 1.26
C LEU A 112 7.39 -3.32 2.06
N GLU A 113 8.43 -4.00 1.58
CA GLU A 113 8.97 -5.20 2.21
C GLU A 113 9.68 -4.90 3.54
N LYS A 114 10.47 -3.82 3.61
CA LYS A 114 11.47 -3.65 4.69
C LYS A 114 11.25 -2.44 5.60
N TYR A 115 10.61 -1.40 5.09
CA TYR A 115 10.67 -0.06 5.69
C TYR A 115 9.30 0.58 5.88
N ALA A 116 8.29 0.14 5.15
CA ALA A 116 6.98 0.74 5.20
C ALA A 116 6.34 0.56 6.59
N PRO A 117 5.55 1.54 7.06
CA PRO A 117 4.75 1.38 8.27
C PRO A 117 3.87 0.13 8.18
N GLU A 118 3.48 -0.43 9.32
CA GLU A 118 2.62 -1.62 9.34
C GLU A 118 1.30 -1.44 8.57
N ASP A 119 0.79 -0.21 8.50
CA ASP A 119 -0.41 0.18 7.75
C ASP A 119 -0.26 0.02 6.23
N PHE A 120 0.98 -0.10 5.72
CA PHE A 120 1.31 -0.39 4.32
C PHE A 120 1.67 -1.86 4.10
N GLN A 121 1.82 -2.66 5.15
CA GLN A 121 1.99 -4.10 5.05
C GLN A 121 0.62 -4.77 5.20
N THR A 122 -0.26 -4.48 4.25
CA THR A 122 -1.63 -5.01 4.25
C THR A 122 -1.76 -6.22 3.35
N GLN A 123 -0.73 -6.67 2.64
CA GLN A 123 -0.89 -7.82 1.75
C GLN A 123 -1.16 -9.11 2.52
N MET A 124 -2.10 -9.93 2.02
CA MET A 124 -2.32 -11.28 2.52
C MET A 124 -0.99 -12.04 2.54
N SER A 125 -0.58 -12.55 3.71
CA SER A 125 0.64 -13.32 3.89
C SER A 125 0.63 -14.53 2.95
N GLU A 126 1.77 -14.89 2.36
CA GLU A 126 1.88 -16.07 1.49
C GLU A 126 1.56 -17.35 2.26
N GLU A 127 2.14 -17.50 3.45
CA GLU A 127 1.89 -18.59 4.38
C GLU A 127 0.80 -18.24 5.40
N MET A 128 0.22 -19.26 6.04
CA MET A 128 -0.73 -19.06 7.13
C MET A 128 -0.02 -18.43 8.34
N PRO A 129 -0.45 -17.25 8.84
CA PRO A 129 0.17 -16.64 10.01
C PRO A 129 0.07 -17.53 11.26
N GLU A 130 1.12 -17.59 12.08
CA GLU A 130 1.13 -18.44 13.29
C GLU A 130 0.07 -18.03 14.32
N GLN A 131 -0.29 -16.75 14.33
CA GLN A 131 -1.28 -16.16 15.23
C GLN A 131 -2.67 -16.80 15.06
N VAL A 132 -2.94 -17.45 13.93
CA VAL A 132 -4.18 -18.21 13.68
C VAL A 132 -4.37 -19.34 14.69
N ARG A 133 -3.28 -19.91 15.24
CA ARG A 133 -3.36 -20.91 16.32
C ARG A 133 -3.97 -20.36 17.61
N GLY A 134 -3.97 -19.04 17.79
CA GLY A 134 -4.57 -18.36 18.94
C GLY A 134 -6.05 -18.01 18.78
N LEU A 135 -6.69 -18.36 17.66
CA LEU A 135 -8.10 -18.06 17.43
C LEU A 135 -8.99 -18.83 18.41
N THR A 136 -9.92 -18.11 19.04
CA THR A 136 -10.96 -18.71 19.87
C THR A 136 -12.00 -19.45 19.03
N GLU A 137 -12.73 -20.40 19.65
CA GLU A 137 -13.80 -21.13 18.96
C GLU A 137 -14.88 -20.19 18.38
N LYS A 138 -15.20 -19.09 19.08
CA LYS A 138 -16.12 -18.06 18.58
C LYS A 138 -15.57 -17.31 17.35
N GLN A 139 -14.26 -17.08 17.28
CA GLN A 139 -13.63 -16.50 16.11
C GLN A 139 -13.61 -17.49 14.94
N LYS A 140 -13.35 -18.77 15.18
CA LYS A 140 -13.42 -19.83 14.16
C LYS A 140 -14.86 -20.02 13.62
N GLU A 141 -15.85 -19.94 14.50
CA GLU A 141 -17.29 -19.92 14.14
C GLU A 141 -17.59 -18.71 13.24
N TYR A 142 -17.18 -17.51 13.65
CA TYR A 142 -17.34 -16.29 12.86
C TYR A 142 -16.72 -16.41 11.46
N LEU A 143 -15.48 -16.90 11.35
CA LEU A 143 -14.81 -17.10 10.06
C LEU A 143 -15.56 -18.09 9.18
N SER A 144 -16.08 -19.18 9.75
CA SER A 144 -16.86 -20.19 9.03
C SER A 144 -18.16 -19.61 8.45
N CYS A 145 -18.84 -18.75 9.21
CA CYS A 145 -20.03 -18.05 8.72
C CYS A 145 -19.68 -16.96 7.69
N ALA A 146 -18.55 -16.26 7.87
CA ALA A 146 -18.08 -15.24 6.93
C ALA A 146 -17.80 -15.81 5.53
N ILE A 147 -17.32 -17.07 5.44
CA ILE A 147 -17.16 -17.80 4.17
C ILE A 147 -18.50 -17.86 3.40
N VAL A 148 -19.61 -18.17 4.09
CA VAL A 148 -20.94 -18.27 3.47
C VAL A 148 -21.42 -16.91 2.95
N LEU A 149 -21.11 -15.82 3.65
CA LEU A 149 -21.41 -14.46 3.19
C LEU A 149 -20.59 -14.10 1.95
N LEU A 150 -19.28 -14.37 2.00
CA LEU A 150 -18.36 -14.12 0.89
C LEU A 150 -18.77 -14.86 -0.38
N GLU A 151 -19.27 -16.10 -0.28
CA GLU A 151 -19.77 -16.86 -1.43
C GLU A 151 -20.88 -16.11 -2.20
N LYS A 152 -21.71 -15.33 -1.51
CA LYS A 152 -22.92 -14.71 -2.06
C LYS A 152 -22.78 -13.23 -2.39
N GLU A 153 -21.95 -12.50 -1.66
CA GLU A 153 -21.83 -11.05 -1.78
C GLU A 153 -20.50 -10.64 -2.40
N ASN A 154 -20.55 -9.80 -3.44
CA ASN A 154 -19.38 -9.26 -4.13
C ASN A 154 -19.31 -7.73 -4.04
N ASP A 155 -20.30 -7.08 -3.43
CA ASP A 155 -20.29 -5.66 -3.12
C ASP A 155 -19.65 -5.40 -1.76
N ALA A 156 -18.63 -4.55 -1.72
CA ALA A 156 -17.84 -4.31 -0.52
C ALA A 156 -18.65 -3.64 0.60
N GLU A 157 -19.58 -2.74 0.27
CA GLU A 157 -20.37 -2.04 1.29
C GLU A 157 -21.39 -2.98 1.92
N LYS A 158 -22.11 -3.75 1.10
CA LYS A 158 -23.05 -4.77 1.58
C LYS A 158 -22.35 -5.86 2.39
N LEU A 159 -21.19 -6.34 1.92
CA LEU A 159 -20.40 -7.33 2.64
C LEU A 159 -19.91 -6.79 3.99
N GLN A 160 -19.47 -5.53 4.05
CA GLN A 160 -19.02 -4.93 5.30
C GLN A 160 -20.13 -4.88 6.35
N ILE A 161 -21.34 -4.50 5.93
CA ILE A 161 -22.53 -4.49 6.79
C ILE A 161 -22.86 -5.92 7.24
N ALA A 162 -22.89 -6.89 6.31
CA ALA A 162 -23.18 -8.28 6.62
C ALA A 162 -22.17 -8.89 7.61
N LEU A 163 -20.87 -8.62 7.44
CA LEU A 163 -19.82 -9.05 8.37
C LEU A 163 -19.98 -8.45 9.77
N TYR A 164 -20.44 -7.20 9.86
CA TYR A 164 -20.73 -6.55 11.13
C TYR A 164 -21.97 -7.15 11.81
N GLU A 165 -23.06 -7.36 11.08
CA GLU A 165 -24.26 -8.00 11.64
C GLU A 165 -23.98 -9.44 12.08
N LEU A 166 -23.20 -10.19 11.29
CA LEU A 166 -22.74 -11.52 11.67
C LEU A 166 -22.01 -11.53 13.01
N SER A 167 -21.19 -10.51 13.30
CA SER A 167 -20.48 -10.42 14.59
C SER A 167 -21.45 -10.38 15.78
N LYS A 168 -22.60 -9.71 15.61
CA LYS A 168 -23.67 -9.67 16.62
C LYS A 168 -24.37 -11.02 16.74
N GLU A 169 -24.68 -11.66 15.61
CA GLU A 169 -25.35 -12.97 15.57
C GLU A 169 -24.55 -14.04 16.32
N VAL A 170 -23.24 -14.10 16.10
CA VAL A 170 -22.37 -15.04 16.83
C VAL A 170 -22.00 -14.57 18.24
N THR A 171 -22.49 -13.40 18.67
CA THR A 171 -22.20 -12.78 19.98
C THR A 171 -20.70 -12.58 20.21
N LEU A 172 -20.00 -12.06 19.21
CA LEU A 172 -18.56 -11.76 19.25
C LEU A 172 -18.37 -10.23 19.10
N PRO A 173 -17.59 -9.56 19.97
CA PRO A 173 -17.30 -8.14 19.79
C PRO A 173 -16.71 -7.88 18.39
N ALA A 174 -17.19 -6.82 17.72
CA ALA A 174 -16.79 -6.51 16.35
C ALA A 174 -15.26 -6.45 16.18
N SER A 175 -14.53 -5.89 17.17
CA SER A 175 -13.06 -5.87 17.16
C SER A 175 -12.44 -7.27 17.12
N ALA A 176 -12.97 -8.23 17.88
CA ALA A 176 -12.49 -9.61 17.89
C ALA A 176 -12.90 -10.38 16.61
N ALA A 177 -14.07 -10.06 16.05
CA ALA A 177 -14.58 -10.64 14.82
C ALA A 177 -13.75 -10.21 13.59
N PHE A 178 -13.58 -8.90 13.40
CA PHE A 178 -12.69 -8.38 12.34
C PHE A 178 -11.23 -8.74 12.60
N GLY A 179 -10.79 -8.76 13.86
CA GLY A 179 -9.47 -9.26 14.24
C GLY A 179 -9.23 -10.68 13.76
N ALA A 180 -10.21 -11.58 13.82
CA ALA A 180 -10.06 -12.94 13.30
C ALA A 180 -9.78 -12.97 11.78
N ILE A 181 -10.41 -12.08 11.01
CA ILE A 181 -10.16 -11.94 9.57
C ILE A 181 -8.72 -11.48 9.35
N TYR A 182 -8.26 -10.42 10.03
CA TYR A 182 -6.90 -9.91 9.85
C TYR A 182 -5.84 -10.89 10.34
N LEU A 183 -6.06 -11.61 11.45
CA LEU A 183 -5.13 -12.64 11.92
C LEU A 183 -4.98 -13.76 10.88
N SER A 184 -6.08 -14.14 10.21
CA SER A 184 -6.08 -15.17 9.16
C SER A 184 -5.38 -14.73 7.88
N LEU A 185 -5.48 -13.45 7.53
CA LEU A 185 -4.95 -12.94 6.27
C LEU A 185 -3.53 -12.40 6.40
N ILE A 186 -3.24 -11.65 7.46
CA ILE A 186 -2.02 -10.83 7.60
C ILE A 186 -1.34 -10.97 8.97
N GLY A 187 -1.86 -11.81 9.87
CA GLY A 187 -1.25 -12.05 11.19
C GLY A 187 -1.37 -10.87 12.17
N LYS A 188 -2.16 -9.85 11.84
CA LYS A 188 -2.36 -8.64 12.65
C LYS A 188 -3.76 -8.60 13.26
N THR A 189 -3.93 -7.79 14.30
CA THR A 189 -5.22 -7.63 15.01
C THR A 189 -6.14 -6.58 14.37
N HIS A 190 -5.60 -5.74 13.48
CA HIS A 190 -6.34 -4.70 12.77
C HIS A 190 -5.83 -4.57 11.32
N GLY A 191 -6.60 -3.87 10.50
CA GLY A 191 -6.31 -3.67 9.09
C GLY A 191 -7.29 -2.71 8.41
N PRO A 192 -7.17 -2.53 7.08
CA PRO A 192 -8.10 -1.75 6.28
C PRO A 192 -9.49 -2.37 6.32
N LYS A 193 -10.54 -1.65 5.88
CA LYS A 193 -11.93 -2.16 5.91
C LYS A 193 -12.01 -3.59 5.35
N ALA A 194 -12.42 -4.53 6.19
CA ALA A 194 -12.34 -5.96 5.93
C ALA A 194 -12.98 -6.39 4.60
N ALA A 195 -14.16 -5.88 4.24
CA ALA A 195 -14.82 -6.27 2.99
C ALA A 195 -14.02 -5.85 1.74
N TRP A 196 -13.50 -4.63 1.70
CA TRP A 196 -12.63 -4.17 0.61
C TRP A 196 -11.36 -5.01 0.55
N PHE A 197 -10.80 -5.31 1.73
CA PHE A 197 -9.60 -6.10 1.85
C PHE A 197 -9.79 -7.55 1.40
N LEU A 198 -10.94 -8.15 1.67
CA LEU A 198 -11.27 -9.50 1.20
C LEU A 198 -11.50 -9.50 -0.33
N LEU A 199 -12.26 -8.54 -0.84
CA LEU A 199 -12.66 -8.50 -2.25
C LEU A 199 -11.56 -8.02 -3.21
N GLN A 200 -10.45 -7.48 -2.71
CA GLN A 200 -9.31 -7.16 -3.57
C GLN A 200 -8.57 -8.41 -4.08
N TYR A 201 -8.73 -9.57 -3.42
CA TYR A 201 -8.09 -10.83 -3.80
C TYR A 201 -9.05 -11.75 -4.58
N PRO A 202 -8.51 -12.70 -5.37
CA PRO A 202 -9.30 -13.79 -5.93
C PRO A 202 -10.13 -14.49 -4.85
N LYS A 203 -11.42 -14.65 -5.12
CA LYS A 203 -12.41 -15.17 -4.16
C LYS A 203 -12.00 -16.53 -3.61
N GLU A 204 -11.54 -17.42 -4.47
CA GLU A 204 -11.12 -18.78 -4.13
C GLU A 204 -9.93 -18.78 -3.16
N GLN A 205 -9.00 -17.84 -3.32
CA GLN A 205 -7.84 -17.71 -2.44
C GLN A 205 -8.27 -17.32 -1.03
N VAL A 206 -9.19 -16.36 -0.91
CA VAL A 206 -9.73 -15.90 0.37
C VAL A 206 -10.54 -16.99 1.06
N LEU A 207 -11.46 -17.64 0.33
CA LEU A 207 -12.29 -18.72 0.89
C LEU A 207 -11.43 -19.87 1.39
N LYS A 208 -10.39 -20.26 0.64
CA LYS A 208 -9.43 -21.27 1.06
C LYS A 208 -8.72 -20.84 2.36
N ARG A 209 -8.21 -19.61 2.41
CA ARG A 209 -7.49 -19.10 3.59
C ARG A 209 -8.36 -19.09 4.84
N LEU A 210 -9.59 -18.58 4.75
CA LEU A 210 -10.49 -18.53 5.89
C LEU A 210 -10.92 -19.93 6.36
N LYS A 211 -11.10 -20.87 5.42
CA LYS A 211 -11.44 -22.26 5.74
C LYS A 211 -10.32 -23.00 6.45
N GLU A 212 -9.07 -22.79 6.02
CA GLU A 212 -7.90 -23.32 6.72
C GLU A 212 -7.79 -22.71 8.13
N ALA A 213 -7.99 -21.40 8.25
CA ALA A 213 -7.94 -20.71 9.54
C ALA A 213 -9.03 -21.17 10.53
N SER A 214 -10.25 -21.43 10.04
CA SER A 214 -11.35 -21.88 10.91
C SER A 214 -11.28 -23.37 11.31
N SER A 215 -10.47 -24.16 10.62
CA SER A 215 -10.33 -25.61 10.86
C SER A 215 -9.04 -26.01 11.58
N LEU A 216 -8.11 -25.07 11.79
CA LEU A 216 -6.91 -25.30 12.57
C LEU A 216 -7.27 -25.58 14.04
N LYS A 217 -6.69 -26.65 14.58
CA LYS A 217 -6.84 -27.05 15.98
C LYS A 217 -6.00 -26.17 16.89
#